data_AF-A0AAJ8JXA8-F1
#
_entry.id   AF-A0AAJ8JXA8-F1
#
_cell.length_a   1.000
_cell.length_b   1.000
_cell.length_c   1.000
_cell.angle_alpha   90.00
_cell.angle_beta   90.00
_cell.angle_gamma   90.00
#
_symmetry.space_group_name_H-M   'P 1'
#
loop_
_entity.id
_entity.type
_entity.pdbx_description
1 polymer ?
#
loop_
_entity_poly.entity_id
_entity_poly.type
_entity_poly.pdbx_seq_one_letter_code
_entity_poly.pdbx_strand_id
1 'polypeptide(L)'
;MAKSTVYKNASRALNTIRFLELLVEMLARKKVGDRRRWKIVLLFESVKTFLKLTILLKTSRPVLHAPIPQREVDISSIPQEALKPFNSSVGRGKPKTPHLPAYTPLKSHLLQMAGNVPERYMQHPLQLLPELKGKTYLAEVLASCVGLIHALLLIRCSRYRSADRPYNSFSLPTLSRSLTPYLIPLSLSLLARHLRRSSELSSPSRQEAKETPLLLAHYAQQDRALAMRAFMTGPMWIGWTRPKVVGAAKLLEKIPVIGLVGELIEGYLPLVDDYFFYTSS
;
A
#
# COMPACT_ATOMS: atom_id res chain seq x y z
N MET A 1 21.09 -17.67 -2.08
CA MET A 1 19.97 -17.84 -1.12
C MET A 1 18.91 -18.71 -1.76
N ALA A 2 18.57 -19.83 -1.13
CA ALA A 2 17.68 -20.83 -1.70
C ALA A 2 16.39 -20.19 -2.24
N LYS A 3 16.03 -20.53 -3.48
CA LYS A 3 14.70 -20.30 -4.07
C LYS A 3 13.66 -20.89 -3.13
N SER A 4 13.20 -20.15 -2.11
CA SER A 4 12.14 -20.65 -1.25
C SER A 4 10.85 -20.61 -2.08
N THR A 5 10.46 -21.78 -2.57
CA THR A 5 9.20 -22.00 -3.29
C THR A 5 8.04 -21.46 -2.47
N VAL A 6 8.13 -21.53 -1.14
CA VAL A 6 7.18 -20.94 -0.19
C VAL A 6 7.05 -19.43 -0.37
N TYR A 7 8.15 -18.66 -0.42
CA TYR A 7 8.07 -17.20 -0.61
C TYR A 7 7.51 -16.85 -1.99
N LYS A 8 7.94 -17.55 -3.03
CA LYS A 8 7.44 -17.35 -4.40
C LYS A 8 5.95 -17.66 -4.51
N ASN A 9 5.49 -18.73 -3.87
CA ASN A 9 4.09 -19.12 -3.90
C ASN A 9 3.23 -18.18 -3.03
N ALA A 10 3.71 -17.80 -1.85
CA ALA A 10 3.03 -16.85 -0.96
C ALA A 10 2.91 -15.46 -1.59
N SER A 11 3.96 -14.93 -2.20
CA SER A 11 3.91 -13.64 -2.91
C SER A 11 2.91 -13.66 -4.07
N ARG A 12 2.93 -14.72 -4.89
CA ARG A 12 1.97 -14.90 -5.99
C ARG A 12 0.54 -14.99 -5.46
N ALA A 13 0.31 -15.80 -4.43
CA ALA A 13 -1.00 -15.97 -3.81
C ALA A 13 -1.52 -14.65 -3.22
N LEU A 14 -0.67 -13.88 -2.52
CA LEU A 14 -1.03 -12.57 -1.96
C LEU A 14 -1.47 -11.60 -3.06
N ASN A 15 -0.79 -11.62 -4.21
CA ASN A 15 -1.13 -10.78 -5.34
C ASN A 15 -2.43 -11.22 -6.04
N THR A 16 -2.62 -12.52 -6.25
CA THR A 16 -3.87 -13.04 -6.83
C THR A 16 -5.06 -12.74 -5.94
N ILE A 17 -4.90 -12.85 -4.62
CA ILE A 17 -5.96 -12.53 -3.67
C ILE A 17 -6.32 -11.05 -3.75
N ARG A 18 -5.32 -10.16 -3.82
CA ARG A 18 -5.54 -8.71 -3.97
C ARG A 18 -6.41 -8.38 -5.19
N PHE A 19 -6.17 -9.01 -6.34
CA PHE A 19 -6.97 -8.76 -7.54
C PHE A 19 -8.36 -9.42 -7.49
N LEU A 20 -8.47 -10.59 -6.87
CA LEU A 20 -9.73 -11.33 -6.78
C LEU A 20 -10.69 -10.77 -5.73
N GLU A 21 -10.20 -10.05 -4.73
CA GLU A 21 -11.01 -9.59 -3.60
C GLU A 21 -12.25 -8.78 -4.01
N LEU A 22 -12.07 -7.77 -4.87
CA LEU A 22 -13.16 -6.94 -5.36
C LEU A 22 -14.19 -7.79 -6.15
N LEU A 23 -13.72 -8.68 -7.02
CA LEU A 23 -14.59 -9.56 -7.81
C LEU A 23 -15.39 -10.50 -6.92
N VAL A 24 -14.73 -11.12 -5.94
CA VAL A 24 -15.39 -12.06 -5.02
C VAL A 24 -16.36 -11.31 -4.11
N GLU A 25 -16.05 -10.09 -3.69
CA GLU A 25 -16.97 -9.28 -2.89
C GLU A 25 -18.23 -8.88 -3.69
N MET A 26 -18.07 -8.49 -4.96
CA MET A 26 -19.18 -8.24 -5.89
C MET A 26 -20.04 -9.48 -6.11
N LEU A 27 -19.42 -10.64 -6.33
CA LEU A 27 -20.12 -11.91 -6.49
C LEU A 27 -20.84 -12.34 -5.20
N ALA A 28 -20.20 -12.15 -4.04
CA ALA A 28 -20.77 -12.47 -2.73
C ALA A 28 -21.98 -11.60 -2.42
N ARG A 29 -21.92 -10.30 -2.73
CA ARG A 29 -23.06 -9.39 -2.61
C ARG A 29 -24.22 -9.83 -3.51
N LYS A 30 -23.92 -10.17 -4.77
CA LYS A 30 -24.96 -10.56 -5.75
C LYS A 30 -25.63 -11.89 -5.42
N LYS A 31 -24.91 -12.89 -4.88
CA LYS A 31 -25.43 -14.27 -4.75
C LYS A 31 -25.70 -14.74 -3.32
N VAL A 32 -25.00 -14.21 -2.31
CA VAL A 32 -24.81 -14.92 -1.03
C VAL A 32 -25.36 -14.15 0.18
N GLY A 33 -25.79 -12.89 -0.01
CA GLY A 33 -26.36 -12.02 1.02
C GLY A 33 -25.34 -11.48 2.02
N ASP A 34 -25.71 -10.45 2.79
CA ASP A 34 -24.77 -9.64 3.56
C ASP A 34 -24.02 -10.43 4.66
N ARG A 35 -24.70 -11.31 5.39
CA ARG A 35 -24.07 -12.06 6.50
C ARG A 35 -22.94 -12.98 6.03
N ARG A 36 -23.12 -13.65 4.88
CA ARG A 36 -22.10 -14.55 4.32
C ARG A 36 -21.02 -13.76 3.59
N ARG A 37 -21.36 -12.64 2.96
CA ARG A 37 -20.39 -11.69 2.40
C ARG A 37 -19.35 -11.26 3.43
N TRP A 38 -19.78 -10.83 4.62
CA TRP A 38 -18.84 -10.43 5.68
C TRP A 38 -17.94 -11.59 6.18
N LYS A 39 -18.43 -12.83 6.17
CA LYS A 39 -17.59 -14.01 6.46
C LYS A 39 -16.51 -14.22 5.39
N ILE A 40 -16.86 -14.03 4.12
CA ILE A 40 -15.94 -14.13 2.99
C ILE A 40 -14.87 -13.03 3.09
N VAL A 41 -15.26 -11.78 3.34
CA VAL A 41 -14.32 -10.66 3.55
C VAL A 41 -13.36 -10.97 4.70
N LEU A 42 -13.87 -11.49 5.83
CA LEU A 42 -13.02 -11.88 6.96
C LEU A 42 -12.04 -13.00 6.60
N LEU A 43 -12.47 -13.99 5.80
CA LEU A 43 -11.59 -15.06 5.32
C LEU A 43 -10.48 -14.51 4.42
N PHE A 44 -10.78 -13.58 3.52
CA PHE A 44 -9.76 -12.96 2.68
C PHE A 44 -8.78 -12.13 3.49
N GLU A 45 -9.25 -11.35 4.45
CA GLU A 45 -8.37 -10.63 5.37
C GLU A 45 -7.49 -11.56 6.20
N SER A 46 -8.07 -12.64 6.75
CA SER A 46 -7.30 -13.59 7.55
C SER A 46 -6.22 -14.30 6.73
N VAL A 47 -6.54 -14.71 5.50
CA VAL A 47 -5.57 -15.31 4.59
C VAL A 47 -4.48 -14.29 4.22
N LYS A 48 -4.83 -13.05 3.83
CA LYS A 48 -3.84 -12.02 3.49
C LYS A 48 -2.88 -11.73 4.65
N THR A 49 -3.42 -11.53 5.85
CA THR A 49 -2.62 -11.24 7.04
C THR A 49 -1.72 -12.41 7.41
N PHE A 50 -2.22 -13.65 7.32
CA PHE A 50 -1.41 -14.85 7.50
C PHE A 50 -0.27 -14.95 6.48
N LEU A 51 -0.53 -14.66 5.19
CA LEU A 51 0.50 -14.63 4.16
C LEU A 51 1.55 -13.54 4.40
N LYS A 52 1.13 -12.32 4.78
CA LYS A 52 2.05 -11.23 5.13
C LYS A 52 2.93 -11.61 6.33
N LEU A 53 2.34 -12.18 7.38
CA LEU A 53 3.06 -12.60 8.58
C LEU A 53 4.04 -13.73 8.29
N THR A 54 3.66 -14.74 7.50
CA THR A 54 4.57 -15.85 7.14
C THR A 54 5.77 -15.37 6.34
N ILE A 55 5.58 -14.39 5.43
CA ILE A 55 6.68 -13.73 4.71
C ILE A 55 7.57 -12.94 5.67
N LEU A 56 6.97 -12.14 6.55
CA LEU A 56 7.69 -11.32 7.52
C LEU A 56 8.53 -12.18 8.49
N LEU A 57 7.96 -13.28 8.99
CA LEU A 57 8.63 -14.25 9.87
C LEU A 57 9.84 -14.92 9.20
N LYS A 58 9.73 -15.28 7.91
CA LYS A 58 10.80 -15.97 7.19
C LYS A 58 11.89 -15.04 6.66
N THR A 59 11.54 -13.81 6.30
CA THR A 59 12.49 -12.88 5.66
C THR A 59 13.03 -11.81 6.60
N SER A 60 12.38 -11.58 7.75
CA SER A 60 12.64 -10.45 8.66
C SER A 60 12.76 -9.11 7.91
N ARG A 61 12.05 -8.97 6.78
CA ARG A 61 12.07 -7.82 5.87
C ARG A 61 10.64 -7.33 5.63
N PRO A 62 10.43 -6.04 5.36
CA PRO A 62 9.08 -5.51 5.18
C PRO A 62 8.44 -6.12 3.93
N VAL A 63 7.14 -6.38 4.02
CA VAL A 63 6.38 -6.94 2.90
C VAL A 63 6.04 -5.80 1.94
N LEU A 64 6.82 -5.68 0.87
CA LEU A 64 6.61 -4.64 -0.13
C LEU A 64 5.22 -4.72 -0.77
N HIS A 65 4.68 -3.55 -1.09
CA HIS A 65 3.47 -3.43 -1.87
C HIS A 65 3.81 -3.72 -3.33
N ALA A 66 3.09 -4.65 -3.96
CA ALA A 66 3.58 -5.49 -5.05
C ALA A 66 4.58 -6.54 -4.54
N PRO A 67 4.08 -7.65 -3.94
CA PRO A 67 4.94 -8.71 -3.44
C PRO A 67 5.64 -9.50 -4.57
N ILE A 68 5.42 -9.14 -5.84
CA ILE A 68 5.91 -9.87 -7.00
C ILE A 68 7.43 -9.67 -7.14
N PRO A 69 8.25 -10.72 -6.99
CA PRO A 69 9.69 -10.62 -7.16
C PRO A 69 10.12 -10.72 -8.65
N GLN A 70 9.27 -10.28 -9.59
CA GLN A 70 9.53 -10.46 -11.02
C GLN A 70 9.90 -9.13 -11.66
N ARG A 71 11.07 -9.11 -12.29
CA ARG A 71 11.45 -8.09 -13.26
C ARG A 71 10.46 -8.23 -14.42
N GLU A 72 9.74 -7.17 -14.76
CA GLU A 72 8.82 -7.14 -15.92
C GLU A 72 9.57 -7.32 -17.26
N VAL A 73 10.90 -7.25 -17.22
CA VAL A 73 11.79 -7.37 -18.36
C VAL A 73 12.69 -8.58 -18.19
N ASP A 74 12.41 -9.64 -18.94
CA ASP A 74 13.39 -10.70 -19.18
C ASP A 74 14.55 -10.09 -19.99
N ILE A 75 15.73 -10.02 -19.39
CA ILE A 75 16.94 -9.45 -20.04
C ILE A 75 17.25 -10.19 -21.35
N SER A 76 16.78 -11.44 -21.47
CA SER A 76 16.90 -12.28 -22.66
C SER A 76 15.97 -11.89 -23.81
N SER A 77 14.94 -11.04 -23.60
CA SER A 77 14.08 -10.52 -24.68
C SER A 77 14.55 -9.17 -25.24
N ILE A 78 15.50 -8.52 -24.58
CA ILE A 78 16.14 -7.31 -25.10
C ILE A 78 17.07 -7.75 -26.25
N PRO A 79 16.96 -7.17 -27.45
CA PRO A 79 17.85 -7.51 -28.56
C PRO A 79 19.30 -7.33 -28.10
N GLN A 80 20.13 -8.36 -28.31
CA GLN A 80 21.52 -8.39 -27.85
C GLN A 80 22.36 -7.22 -28.41
N GLU A 81 21.92 -6.59 -29.50
CA GLU A 81 22.51 -5.37 -30.06
C GLU A 81 22.41 -4.16 -29.13
N ALA A 82 21.35 -4.05 -28.33
CA ALA A 82 21.22 -3.01 -27.31
C ALA A 82 22.01 -3.31 -26.02
N LEU A 83 22.47 -4.56 -25.85
CA LEU A 83 23.25 -5.05 -24.70
C LEU A 83 24.74 -5.22 -24.99
N LYS A 84 25.17 -5.08 -26.25
CA LYS A 84 26.60 -5.00 -26.57
C LYS A 84 27.15 -3.75 -25.89
N PRO A 85 28.12 -3.86 -24.96
CA PRO A 85 28.82 -2.69 -24.50
C PRO A 85 29.36 -2.00 -25.75
N PHE A 86 29.06 -0.71 -25.92
CA PHE A 86 29.71 0.09 -26.94
C PHE A 86 31.21 -0.17 -26.80
N ASN A 87 31.85 -0.71 -27.85
CA ASN A 87 33.28 -1.02 -27.86
C ASN A 87 34.08 0.29 -27.81
N SER A 88 34.04 0.99 -26.69
CA SER A 88 35.13 1.85 -26.30
C SER A 88 36.16 0.94 -25.67
N SER A 89 37.29 0.77 -26.35
CA SER A 89 38.56 0.43 -25.74
C SER A 89 38.79 1.33 -24.51
N VAL A 90 38.40 0.89 -23.32
CA VAL A 90 38.64 1.62 -22.07
C VAL A 90 40.02 1.24 -21.56
N GLY A 91 41.02 1.94 -22.08
CA GLY A 91 42.13 2.36 -21.24
C GLY A 91 41.56 3.10 -20.02
N ARG A 92 42.23 2.95 -18.87
CA ARG A 92 41.95 3.55 -17.56
C ARG A 92 41.47 5.01 -17.69
N GLY A 93 40.18 5.20 -17.94
CA GLY A 93 39.63 6.43 -18.51
C GLY A 93 38.63 7.04 -17.55
N LYS A 94 38.82 8.32 -17.27
CA LYS A 94 37.95 9.16 -16.43
C LYS A 94 36.46 8.94 -16.78
N PRO A 95 35.54 8.96 -15.80
CA PRO A 95 34.12 8.78 -16.06
C PRO A 95 33.67 9.79 -17.12
N LYS A 96 33.14 9.30 -18.25
CA LYS A 96 32.56 10.15 -19.29
C LYS A 96 31.26 10.73 -18.73
N THR A 97 31.34 11.91 -18.13
CA THR A 97 30.16 12.73 -17.86
C THR A 97 29.63 13.23 -19.19
N PRO A 98 28.39 12.90 -19.62
CA PRO A 98 27.79 13.54 -20.77
C PRO A 98 27.66 15.04 -20.49
N HIS A 99 28.05 15.87 -21.47
CA HIS A 99 27.96 17.33 -21.35
C HIS A 99 26.48 17.74 -21.18
N LEU A 100 26.17 18.50 -20.13
CA LEU A 100 24.81 18.93 -19.83
C LEU A 100 24.40 20.09 -20.75
N PRO A 101 23.29 20.00 -21.50
CA PRO A 101 22.62 21.17 -22.05
C PRO A 101 21.99 21.97 -20.90
N ALA A 102 22.01 23.30 -20.97
CA ALA A 102 21.66 24.19 -19.85
C ALA A 102 20.21 24.09 -19.30
N TYR A 103 19.32 23.25 -19.88
CA TYR A 103 17.90 23.23 -19.53
C TYR A 103 17.23 21.83 -19.50
N THR A 104 17.99 20.73 -19.50
CA THR A 104 17.38 19.38 -19.43
C THR A 104 17.03 18.97 -18.01
N PRO A 105 15.89 18.29 -17.77
CA PRO A 105 15.53 17.82 -16.44
C PRO A 105 16.59 16.83 -15.92
N LEU A 106 17.21 17.17 -14.79
CA LEU A 106 18.34 16.44 -14.19
C LEU A 106 18.10 14.92 -14.09
N LYS A 107 16.85 14.52 -13.83
CA LYS A 107 16.45 13.13 -13.61
C LYS A 107 16.65 12.21 -14.82
N SER A 108 16.42 12.70 -16.05
CA SER A 108 16.59 11.86 -17.25
C SER A 108 18.06 11.52 -17.50
N HIS A 109 18.96 12.46 -17.21
CA HIS A 109 20.41 12.27 -17.36
C HIS A 109 21.03 11.48 -16.21
N LEU A 110 20.55 11.65 -14.98
CA LEU A 110 21.01 10.86 -13.83
C LEU A 110 20.74 9.36 -14.01
N LEU A 111 19.65 8.98 -14.68
CA LEU A 111 19.37 7.57 -14.99
C LEU A 111 20.38 6.98 -15.99
N GLN A 112 20.74 7.74 -17.03
CA GLN A 112 21.75 7.32 -18.00
C GLN A 112 23.14 7.24 -17.35
N MET A 113 23.48 8.20 -16.47
CA MET A 113 24.72 8.15 -15.69
C MET A 113 24.73 6.98 -14.70
N ALA A 114 23.61 6.67 -14.05
CA ALA A 114 23.50 5.53 -13.14
C ALA A 114 23.74 4.18 -13.83
N GLY A 115 23.36 4.04 -15.11
CA GLY A 115 23.67 2.85 -15.92
C GLY A 115 25.17 2.68 -16.22
N ASN A 116 25.93 3.78 -16.21
CA ASN A 116 27.37 3.78 -16.44
C ASN A 116 28.21 3.65 -15.16
N VAL A 117 27.56 3.59 -13.98
CA VAL A 117 28.25 3.43 -12.71
C VAL A 117 28.81 2.00 -12.62
N PRO A 118 30.12 1.83 -12.33
CA PRO A 118 30.69 0.50 -12.16
C PRO A 118 29.95 -0.27 -11.07
N GLU A 119 29.71 -1.57 -11.29
CA GLU A 119 28.95 -2.44 -10.37
C GLU A 119 29.47 -2.41 -8.93
N ARG A 120 30.76 -2.11 -8.73
CA ARG A 120 31.41 -1.94 -7.42
C ARG A 120 30.82 -0.83 -6.56
N TYR A 121 30.24 0.21 -7.17
CA TYR A 121 29.60 1.32 -6.46
C TYR A 121 28.09 1.13 -6.32
N MET A 122 27.53 0.09 -6.94
CA MET A 122 26.11 -0.22 -6.85
C MET A 122 25.84 -1.02 -5.58
N GLN A 123 24.78 -0.68 -4.85
CA GLN A 123 24.40 -1.44 -3.66
C GLN A 123 23.98 -2.85 -4.09
N HIS A 124 24.58 -3.85 -3.47
CA HIS A 124 24.22 -5.25 -3.74
C HIS A 124 22.70 -5.44 -3.51
N PRO A 125 21.97 -6.17 -4.38
CA PRO A 125 20.52 -6.28 -4.31
C PRO A 125 19.99 -6.80 -2.96
N LEU A 126 20.78 -7.62 -2.26
CA LEU A 126 20.42 -8.12 -0.91
C LEU A 126 20.54 -7.06 0.20
N GLN A 127 21.27 -5.97 -0.05
CA GLN A 127 21.41 -4.83 0.87
C GLN A 127 20.38 -3.72 0.63
N LEU A 128 19.52 -3.87 -0.40
CA LEU A 128 18.47 -2.91 -0.73
C LEU A 128 17.33 -2.86 0.28
N LEU A 129 17.20 -3.87 1.14
CA LEU A 129 16.25 -3.88 2.24
C LEU A 129 16.99 -4.25 3.52
N PRO A 130 16.96 -3.42 4.57
CA PRO A 130 17.53 -3.80 5.85
C PRO A 130 16.66 -4.89 6.52
N GLU A 131 17.29 -5.67 7.39
CA GLU A 131 16.57 -6.59 8.26
C GLU A 131 15.93 -5.81 9.41
N LEU A 132 14.63 -6.03 9.62
CA LEU A 132 13.83 -5.42 10.67
C LEU A 132 14.13 -6.10 12.00
N LYS A 133 14.42 -5.32 13.05
CA LYS A 133 14.66 -5.81 14.41
C LYS A 133 13.96 -4.92 15.43
N GLY A 134 13.48 -5.53 16.52
CA GLY A 134 12.88 -4.80 17.64
C GLY A 134 11.58 -4.07 17.25
N LYS A 135 11.54 -2.75 17.49
CA LYS A 135 10.32 -1.94 17.32
C LYS A 135 9.84 -1.83 15.87
N THR A 136 10.75 -1.83 14.89
CA THR A 136 10.37 -1.78 13.46
C THR A 136 9.69 -3.06 13.01
N TYR A 137 10.16 -4.22 13.50
CA TYR A 137 9.51 -5.51 13.25
C TYR A 137 8.08 -5.51 13.80
N LEU A 138 7.89 -5.04 15.04
CA LEU A 138 6.55 -4.92 15.62
C LEU A 138 5.65 -3.95 14.82
N ALA A 139 6.19 -2.84 14.34
CA ALA A 139 5.44 -1.91 13.50
C ALA A 139 4.91 -2.58 12.22
N GLU A 140 5.71 -3.43 11.56
CA GLU A 140 5.27 -4.17 10.37
C GLU A 140 4.23 -5.25 10.67
N VAL A 141 4.35 -5.93 11.82
CA VAL A 141 3.35 -6.89 12.30
C VAL A 141 2.01 -6.16 12.51
N LEU A 142 2.03 -5.01 13.19
CA LEU A 142 0.82 -4.22 13.41
C LEU A 142 0.23 -3.77 12.07
N ALA A 143 1.04 -3.18 11.19
CA ALA A 143 0.62 -2.73 9.86
C ALA A 143 -0.02 -3.86 9.03
N SER A 144 0.50 -5.08 9.15
CA SER A 144 -0.06 -6.26 8.49
C SER A 144 -1.43 -6.67 9.07
N CYS A 145 -1.61 -6.58 10.39
CA CYS A 145 -2.84 -6.97 11.09
C CYS A 145 -3.99 -5.95 10.99
N VAL A 146 -3.69 -4.71 10.60
CA VAL A 146 -4.64 -3.58 10.60
C VAL A 146 -5.92 -3.88 9.80
N GLY A 147 -5.83 -4.50 8.62
CA GLY A 147 -7.00 -4.84 7.78
C GLY A 147 -7.92 -5.88 8.42
N LEU A 148 -7.35 -6.95 8.97
CA LEU A 148 -8.08 -7.99 9.71
C LEU A 148 -8.78 -7.39 10.94
N ILE A 149 -8.09 -6.56 11.71
CA ILE A 149 -8.67 -5.93 12.92
C ILE A 149 -9.86 -5.05 12.53
N HIS A 150 -9.75 -4.29 11.43
CA HIS A 150 -10.86 -3.49 10.92
C HIS A 150 -12.08 -4.36 10.55
N ALA A 151 -11.87 -5.43 9.78
CA ALA A 151 -12.94 -6.35 9.39
C ALA A 151 -13.59 -7.04 10.61
N LEU A 152 -12.79 -7.50 11.58
CA LEU A 152 -13.30 -8.09 12.82
C LEU A 152 -14.13 -7.10 13.64
N LEU A 153 -13.67 -5.85 13.76
CA LEU A 153 -14.39 -4.82 14.51
C LEU A 153 -15.71 -4.46 13.84
N LEU A 154 -15.76 -4.39 12.50
CA LEU A 154 -17.01 -4.18 11.76
C LEU A 154 -18.00 -5.32 12.00
N ILE A 155 -17.54 -6.59 11.94
CA ILE A 155 -18.38 -7.77 12.19
C ILE A 155 -18.81 -7.86 13.66
N ARG A 156 -17.98 -7.41 14.60
CA ARG A 156 -18.38 -7.32 16.01
C ARG A 156 -19.43 -6.23 16.20
N CYS A 157 -19.18 -5.02 15.72
CA CYS A 157 -20.12 -3.90 15.83
C CYS A 157 -21.45 -4.17 15.11
N SER A 158 -21.45 -4.92 14.00
CA SER A 158 -22.68 -5.30 13.28
C SER A 158 -23.52 -6.35 14.01
N ARG A 159 -22.90 -7.14 14.92
CA ARG A 159 -23.59 -8.17 15.72
C ARG A 159 -24.25 -7.60 16.97
N TYR A 160 -23.69 -6.52 17.54
CA TYR A 160 -24.34 -5.76 18.60
C TYR A 160 -25.49 -4.94 17.99
N ARG A 161 -26.65 -5.58 17.86
CA ARG A 161 -27.89 -4.98 17.35
C ARG A 161 -28.24 -3.78 18.24
N SER A 162 -28.60 -2.66 17.60
CA SER A 162 -28.68 -1.29 18.13
C SER A 162 -29.66 -1.02 19.29
N ALA A 163 -30.11 -2.02 20.06
CA ALA A 163 -31.04 -1.82 21.16
C ALA A 163 -30.38 -1.34 22.47
N ASP A 164 -29.14 -1.73 22.74
CA ASP A 164 -28.51 -1.53 24.08
C ASP A 164 -27.42 -0.44 24.14
N ARG A 165 -27.22 0.36 23.09
CA ARG A 165 -26.25 1.47 23.15
C ARG A 165 -26.99 2.79 23.39
N PRO A 166 -26.83 3.42 24.58
CA PRO A 166 -27.39 4.75 24.80
C PRO A 166 -26.79 5.73 23.80
N TYR A 167 -27.65 6.56 23.21
CA TYR A 167 -27.25 7.64 22.32
C TYR A 167 -26.36 8.62 23.09
N ASN A 168 -25.11 8.77 22.68
CA ASN A 168 -24.22 9.77 23.28
C ASN A 168 -24.58 11.15 22.74
N SER A 169 -25.20 11.98 23.58
CA SER A 169 -25.62 13.35 23.29
C SER A 169 -24.48 14.28 22.87
N PHE A 170 -23.23 13.95 23.22
CA PHE A 170 -22.02 14.68 22.79
C PHE A 170 -21.50 14.28 21.40
N SER A 171 -22.18 13.37 20.68
CA SER A 171 -21.78 12.96 19.34
C SER A 171 -22.71 13.54 18.27
N LEU A 172 -22.13 14.06 17.18
CA LEU A 172 -22.89 14.50 16.02
C LEU A 172 -23.82 13.36 15.54
N PRO A 173 -25.06 13.63 15.12
CA PRO A 173 -26.04 12.60 14.75
C PRO A 173 -25.58 11.68 13.61
N THR A 174 -24.59 12.10 12.82
CA THR A 174 -23.94 11.30 11.76
C THR A 174 -22.76 10.45 12.26
N LEU A 175 -22.18 10.77 13.42
CA LEU A 175 -21.04 10.07 14.04
C LEU A 175 -21.45 8.97 15.03
N SER A 176 -22.71 8.95 15.47
CA SER A 176 -23.10 8.38 16.77
C SER A 176 -23.34 6.87 16.82
N ARG A 177 -23.18 6.10 15.73
CA ARG A 177 -23.56 4.67 15.75
C ARG A 177 -22.45 3.70 16.18
N SER A 178 -21.20 3.90 15.75
CA SER A 178 -20.00 3.31 16.38
C SER A 178 -18.73 3.85 15.75
N LEU A 179 -17.92 4.52 16.56
CA LEU A 179 -16.66 5.13 16.12
C LEU A 179 -15.45 4.21 16.38
N THR A 180 -15.65 3.18 17.21
CA THR A 180 -14.68 2.14 17.55
C THR A 180 -14.10 1.38 16.36
N PRO A 181 -14.88 0.91 15.35
CA PRO A 181 -14.30 0.16 14.24
C PRO A 181 -13.38 1.01 13.36
N TYR A 182 -13.50 2.35 13.41
CA TYR A 182 -12.70 3.26 12.59
C TYR A 182 -11.50 3.84 13.37
N LEU A 183 -11.66 4.17 14.64
CA LEU A 183 -10.55 4.69 15.45
C LEU A 183 -9.50 3.65 15.80
N ILE A 184 -9.89 2.42 16.14
CA ILE A 184 -8.92 1.40 16.57
C ILE A 184 -7.91 1.07 15.46
N PRO A 185 -8.35 0.83 14.21
CA PRO A 185 -7.38 0.60 13.15
C PRO A 185 -6.53 1.85 12.87
N LEU A 186 -7.11 3.05 12.95
CA LEU A 186 -6.40 4.32 12.76
C LEU A 186 -5.32 4.52 13.84
N SER A 187 -5.67 4.31 15.11
CA SER A 187 -4.74 4.38 16.23
C SER A 187 -3.64 3.32 16.10
N LEU A 188 -3.96 2.11 15.63
CA LEU A 188 -2.98 1.07 15.34
C LEU A 188 -1.99 1.49 14.23
N SER A 189 -2.47 2.14 13.17
CA SER A 189 -1.61 2.65 12.10
C SER A 189 -0.74 3.84 12.54
N LEU A 190 -1.28 4.71 13.41
CA LEU A 190 -0.49 5.76 14.05
C LEU A 190 0.54 5.16 15.01
N LEU A 191 0.18 4.15 15.80
CA LEU A 191 1.09 3.44 16.70
C LEU A 191 2.24 2.80 15.91
N ALA A 192 1.95 2.16 14.77
CA ALA A 192 2.98 1.64 13.88
C ALA A 192 3.92 2.76 13.36
N ARG A 193 3.38 3.95 13.04
CA ARG A 193 4.18 5.13 12.66
C ARG A 193 5.02 5.66 13.83
N HIS A 194 4.48 5.72 15.04
CA HIS A 194 5.20 6.13 16.24
C HIS A 194 6.32 5.15 16.59
N LEU A 195 6.08 3.84 16.46
CA LEU A 195 7.10 2.81 16.70
C LEU A 195 8.26 2.92 15.71
N ARG A 196 7.98 3.16 14.42
CA ARG A 196 9.00 3.43 13.39
C ARG A 196 9.85 4.64 13.76
N ARG A 197 9.23 5.78 14.02
CA ARG A 197 9.94 7.01 14.43
C ARG A 197 10.74 6.86 15.72
N SER A 198 10.21 6.12 16.71
CA SER A 198 10.92 5.89 17.97
C SER A 198 12.16 5.01 17.80
N SER A 199 12.17 4.14 16.78
CA SER A 199 13.32 3.30 16.46
C SER A 199 14.48 4.10 15.86
N GLU A 200 14.16 5.09 15.02
CA GLU A 200 15.12 6.03 14.42
C GLU A 200 15.82 6.86 15.51
N LEU A 201 15.05 7.34 16.50
CA LEU A 201 15.58 8.14 17.62
C LEU A 201 16.48 7.33 18.57
N SER A 202 16.19 6.04 18.76
CA SER A 202 16.91 5.20 19.72
C SER A 202 18.27 4.72 19.19
N SER A 203 18.55 4.85 17.89
CA SER A 203 19.79 4.36 17.26
C SER A 203 20.46 5.40 16.34
N PRO A 204 20.84 6.57 16.88
CA PRO A 204 21.37 7.68 16.09
C PRO A 204 22.69 7.35 15.36
N SER A 205 23.58 6.55 15.97
CA SER A 205 24.84 6.12 15.33
C SER A 205 24.67 5.03 14.25
N ARG A 206 23.45 4.48 14.08
CA ARG A 206 23.10 3.47 13.07
C ARG A 206 22.26 4.07 11.93
N GLN A 207 22.06 5.40 11.93
CA GLN A 207 21.25 6.16 10.95
C GLN A 207 21.80 6.07 9.51
N GLU A 208 23.07 5.73 9.31
CA GLU A 208 23.63 5.44 7.97
C GLU A 208 23.40 4.00 7.51
N ALA A 209 22.85 3.11 8.35
CA ALA A 209 22.41 1.77 7.95
C ALA A 209 21.08 1.82 7.16
N LYS A 210 21.07 2.70 6.15
CA LYS A 210 20.35 2.62 4.88
C LYS A 210 18.82 2.65 5.01
N GLU A 211 18.28 3.86 5.19
CA GLU A 211 16.97 4.20 4.61
C GLU A 211 17.07 4.04 3.09
N THR A 212 16.84 2.84 2.62
CA THR A 212 16.87 2.59 1.18
C THR A 212 15.66 3.26 0.54
N PRO A 213 15.80 3.77 -0.69
CA PRO A 213 14.69 4.45 -1.36
C PRO A 213 13.45 3.54 -1.50
N LEU A 214 13.66 2.22 -1.53
CA LEU A 214 12.59 1.21 -1.53
C LEU A 214 11.82 1.14 -0.21
N LEU A 215 12.53 1.21 0.92
CA LEU A 215 11.91 1.23 2.25
C LEU A 215 11.13 2.55 2.44
N LEU A 216 11.70 3.68 2.03
CA LEU A 216 11.02 4.98 2.11
C LEU A 216 9.75 4.98 1.24
N ALA A 217 9.83 4.48 0.01
CA ALA A 217 8.66 4.34 -0.85
C ALA A 217 7.57 3.45 -0.22
N HIS A 218 7.98 2.37 0.45
CA HIS A 218 7.07 1.50 1.20
C HIS A 218 6.36 2.25 2.35
N TYR A 219 7.09 3.04 3.14
CA TYR A 219 6.51 3.83 4.22
C TYR A 219 5.59 4.95 3.71
N ALA A 220 5.98 5.64 2.64
CA ALA A 220 5.13 6.61 1.99
C ALA A 220 3.81 5.99 1.52
N GLN A 221 3.85 4.73 1.07
CA GLN A 221 2.64 4.01 0.69
C GLN A 221 1.76 3.64 1.90
N GLN A 222 2.35 3.20 3.01
CA GLN A 222 1.60 2.97 4.26
C GLN A 222 0.95 4.26 4.78
N ASP A 223 1.65 5.39 4.68
CA ASP A 223 1.13 6.70 5.10
C ASP A 223 0.00 7.18 4.18
N ARG A 224 0.08 6.94 2.86
CA ARG A 224 -1.03 7.17 1.92
C ARG A 224 -2.24 6.29 2.24
N ALA A 225 -2.02 5.01 2.59
CA ALA A 225 -3.10 4.11 2.99
C ALA A 225 -3.77 4.55 4.30
N LEU A 226 -2.98 5.04 5.27
CA LEU A 226 -3.50 5.64 6.50
C LEU A 226 -4.39 6.85 6.19
N ALA A 227 -3.90 7.78 5.36
CA ALA A 227 -4.65 8.96 4.96
C ALA A 227 -5.93 8.58 4.21
N MET A 228 -5.82 7.71 3.21
CA MET A 228 -6.96 7.23 2.43
C MET A 228 -8.00 6.61 3.35
N ARG A 229 -7.61 5.77 4.31
CA ARG A 229 -8.57 5.18 5.25
C ARG A 229 -9.22 6.22 6.17
N ALA A 230 -8.46 7.19 6.67
CA ALA A 230 -9.01 8.25 7.52
C ALA A 230 -10.08 9.06 6.78
N PHE A 231 -9.86 9.37 5.49
CA PHE A 231 -10.74 10.22 4.69
C PHE A 231 -11.87 9.47 3.96
N MET A 232 -11.63 8.23 3.54
CA MET A 232 -12.55 7.43 2.74
C MET A 232 -13.37 6.43 3.55
N THR A 233 -13.15 6.35 4.87
CA THR A 233 -13.87 5.41 5.73
C THR A 233 -14.56 6.12 6.89
N GLY A 234 -15.75 5.64 7.26
CA GLY A 234 -16.40 5.99 8.52
C GLY A 234 -16.98 7.41 8.55
N PRO A 235 -16.96 8.09 9.71
CA PRO A 235 -17.68 9.35 9.88
C PRO A 235 -17.11 10.51 9.08
N MET A 236 -15.79 10.52 8.84
CA MET A 236 -15.14 11.55 8.04
C MET A 236 -15.57 11.44 6.56
N TRP A 237 -15.80 10.21 6.08
CA TRP A 237 -16.33 9.99 4.75
C TRP A 237 -17.73 10.59 4.59
N ILE A 238 -18.64 10.20 5.47
CA ILE A 238 -20.04 10.62 5.44
C ILE A 238 -20.19 12.13 5.67
N GLY A 239 -19.42 12.69 6.61
CA GLY A 239 -19.58 14.07 7.06
C GLY A 239 -18.83 15.11 6.23
N TRP A 240 -17.67 14.77 5.64
CA TRP A 240 -16.78 15.77 5.04
C TRP A 240 -16.39 15.46 3.59
N THR A 241 -15.89 14.26 3.28
CA THR A 241 -15.39 13.99 1.92
C THR A 241 -16.51 13.68 0.94
N ARG A 242 -17.49 12.84 1.29
CA ARG A 242 -18.63 12.51 0.41
C ARG A 242 -19.39 13.74 -0.11
N PRO A 243 -19.84 14.71 0.73
CA PRO A 243 -20.55 15.87 0.22
C PRO A 243 -19.68 16.76 -0.68
N LYS A 244 -18.36 16.82 -0.43
CA LYS A 244 -17.42 17.56 -1.29
C LYS A 244 -17.20 16.87 -2.63
N VAL A 245 -17.08 15.54 -2.64
CA VAL A 245 -16.95 14.75 -3.88
C VAL A 245 -18.22 14.87 -4.72
N VAL A 246 -19.40 14.71 -4.11
CA VAL A 246 -20.69 14.90 -4.79
C VAL A 246 -20.85 16.34 -5.28
N GLY A 247 -20.44 17.33 -4.48
CA GLY A 247 -20.45 18.74 -4.89
C GLY A 247 -19.55 18.99 -6.10
N ALA A 248 -18.33 18.46 -6.09
CA ALA A 248 -17.41 18.54 -7.21
C ALA A 248 -17.95 17.82 -8.46
N ALA A 249 -18.52 16.62 -8.30
CA ALA A 249 -19.14 15.87 -9.39
C ALA A 249 -20.26 16.69 -10.07
N LYS A 250 -21.15 17.30 -9.28
CA LYS A 250 -22.22 18.19 -9.77
C LYS A 250 -21.70 19.47 -10.43
N LEU A 251 -20.52 19.97 -10.04
CA LEU A 251 -19.89 21.10 -10.70
C LEU A 251 -19.28 20.70 -12.05
N LEU A 252 -18.67 19.51 -12.12
CA LEU A 252 -18.09 18.95 -13.34
C LEU A 252 -19.17 18.54 -14.36
N GLU A 253 -20.30 18.01 -13.90
CA GLU A 253 -21.47 17.65 -14.72
C GLU A 253 -21.98 18.83 -15.55
N LYS A 254 -21.93 20.04 -15.00
CA LYS A 254 -22.40 21.27 -15.66
C LYS A 254 -21.54 21.71 -16.84
N ILE A 255 -20.36 21.12 -17.05
CA ILE A 255 -19.43 21.53 -18.11
C ILE A 255 -19.54 20.52 -19.28
N PRO A 256 -19.91 20.93 -20.50
CA PRO A 256 -20.32 20.01 -21.58
C PRO A 256 -19.23 19.01 -22.04
N VAL A 257 -17.94 19.26 -21.78
CA VAL A 257 -16.84 18.35 -22.12
C VAL A 257 -16.35 17.54 -20.91
N ILE A 258 -16.47 18.09 -19.70
CA ILE A 258 -16.03 17.43 -18.45
C ILE A 258 -17.19 16.69 -17.76
N GLY A 259 -18.42 16.83 -18.26
CA GLY A 259 -19.61 16.23 -17.68
C GLY A 259 -19.54 14.71 -17.56
N LEU A 260 -18.89 14.04 -18.52
CA LEU A 260 -18.63 12.59 -18.48
C LEU A 260 -17.80 12.17 -17.25
N VAL A 261 -16.88 13.02 -16.79
CA VAL A 261 -16.07 12.76 -15.59
C VAL A 261 -16.94 12.86 -14.34
N GLY A 262 -17.89 13.81 -14.30
CA GLY A 262 -18.87 13.93 -13.21
C GLY A 262 -19.74 12.68 -13.09
N GLU A 263 -20.30 12.23 -14.21
CA GLU A 263 -21.13 11.00 -14.28
C GLU A 263 -20.34 9.75 -13.88
N LEU A 264 -19.08 9.63 -14.32
CA LEU A 264 -18.19 8.54 -13.94
C LEU A 264 -17.93 8.52 -12.43
N ILE A 265 -17.63 9.68 -11.83
CA ILE A 265 -17.39 9.82 -10.39
C ILE A 265 -18.63 9.40 -9.59
N GLU A 266 -19.82 9.82 -10.02
CA GLU A 266 -21.07 9.42 -9.38
C GLU A 266 -21.32 7.91 -9.51
N GLY A 267 -21.03 7.33 -10.67
CA GLY A 267 -21.09 5.88 -10.90
C GLY A 267 -20.13 5.05 -10.04
N TYR A 268 -18.99 5.61 -9.63
CA TYR A 268 -18.04 4.94 -8.73
C TYR A 268 -18.38 5.10 -7.24
N LEU A 269 -19.24 6.05 -6.86
CA LEU A 269 -19.56 6.31 -5.45
C LEU A 269 -20.14 5.08 -4.73
N PRO A 270 -21.06 4.29 -5.33
CA PRO A 270 -21.54 3.05 -4.73
C PRO A 270 -20.44 2.02 -4.49
N LEU A 271 -19.38 2.00 -5.31
CA LEU A 271 -18.26 1.07 -5.13
C LEU A 271 -17.48 1.39 -3.85
N VAL A 272 -17.37 2.67 -3.49
CA VAL A 272 -16.73 3.13 -2.25
C VAL A 272 -17.69 3.01 -1.06
N ASP A 273 -18.98 3.25 -1.25
CA ASP A 273 -19.94 3.15 -0.14
C ASP A 273 -20.22 1.69 0.25
N ASP A 274 -20.31 0.79 -0.72
CA ASP A 274 -20.84 -0.54 -0.50
C ASP A 274 -19.80 -1.62 -0.26
N TYR A 275 -18.51 -1.45 -0.61
CA TYR A 275 -17.51 -2.54 -0.65
C TYR A 275 -16.37 -2.34 0.35
N PHE A 276 -15.83 -3.39 0.95
CA PHE A 276 -14.73 -3.28 1.92
C PHE A 276 -13.35 -3.15 1.25
N PHE A 277 -13.24 -3.58 -0.01
CA PHE A 277 -12.00 -3.66 -0.80
C PHE A 277 -11.09 -2.43 -0.75
N TYR A 278 -11.64 -1.21 -0.74
CA TYR A 278 -10.80 0.00 -0.72
C TYR A 278 -10.04 0.16 0.60
N THR A 279 -10.52 -0.42 1.70
CA THR A 279 -9.88 -0.30 3.02
C THR A 279 -8.81 -1.36 3.28
N SER A 280 -8.71 -2.35 2.39
CA SER A 280 -7.92 -3.57 2.58
C SER A 280 -6.69 -3.67 1.67
N SER A 281 -6.45 -2.64 0.86
CA SER A 281 -5.43 -2.55 -0.18
C SER A 281 -4.04 -2.26 0.34
#